data_AF-A0A3R6YKE6-F1
#
_entry.id   AF-A0A3R6YKE6-F1
#
_cell.length_a   1.000
_cell.length_b   1.000
_cell.length_c   1.000
_cell.angle_alpha   90.00
_cell.angle_beta   90.00
_cell.angle_gamma   90.00
#
_symmetry.space_group_name_H-M   'P 1'
#
loop_
_entity.id
_entity.type
_entity.pdbx_description
1 polymer ?
#
loop_
_entity_poly.entity_id
_entity_poly.type
_entity_poly.pdbx_seq_one_letter_code
_entity_poly.pdbx_strand_id
1 'polypeptide(L)'
;MAVYLACLMAAGFSGSAMGMPAGQEESAAHDNEVKDEQEELEAEKQADSDEGAEDGSQQTEETPPSIAGTWTGEEADSRYRLEDGSFLEKSWLLYRGDWYYLDEDGYPALGWKKIRGDWYYFGEETGKMAVGWAYSSEEDEWYYLNEDGTRKTGWLEAGGEWYWFDSDGIMYDEGWRMVDGHKYYFNKNGQMAASQYIEMNYYGADGLRDARYDIIIQGKRKPTQEERQQITEAMENVPRQWMERFVESGWELMYYTDRKYFEAPMTDEGIYYVHHKTDANYKKLKFTEPSSLTRAFGEYVAHETGNDGEKNVFLADLYLLLDNIPSASRLPSYFDDDSGAWFGILFENYVNPEIRSEMKIFDPQLCSFMAQTLNVSLEGQRPSVWEMTEEGTEEYRDIGGRGPAYDPDLNPAVKRAQEAAGKESREENEEGR
;
A
#
# COMPACT_ATOMS: atom_id res chain seq x y z
N MET A 1 -54.68 14.92 21.10
CA MET A 1 -55.67 15.45 22.06
C MET A 1 -55.86 14.42 23.17
N ALA A 2 -55.14 14.58 24.28
CA ALA A 2 -55.37 13.88 25.54
C ALA A 2 -54.67 14.69 26.64
N VAL A 3 -55.34 14.76 27.79
CA VAL A 3 -55.27 15.79 28.83
C VAL A 3 -54.71 15.14 30.11
N TYR A 4 -53.78 15.86 30.77
CA TYR A 4 -53.49 15.98 32.22
C TYR A 4 -53.51 14.79 33.20
N LEU A 5 -52.45 14.69 34.03
CA LEU A 5 -52.39 14.79 35.54
C LEU A 5 -51.00 14.24 36.00
N ALA A 6 -50.07 14.94 36.67
CA ALA A 6 -50.01 15.57 38.01
C ALA A 6 -49.45 14.68 39.15
N CYS A 7 -48.79 15.34 40.13
CA CYS A 7 -48.15 14.91 41.42
C CYS A 7 -46.62 14.73 41.35
N LEU A 8 -45.70 15.56 41.88
CA LEU A 8 -45.60 16.52 43.01
C LEU A 8 -45.28 15.90 44.41
N MET A 9 -44.25 16.48 45.06
CA MET A 9 -43.73 16.36 46.46
C MET A 9 -42.55 15.37 46.64
N ALA A 10 -41.28 15.73 46.95
CA ALA A 10 -40.64 16.72 47.85
C ALA A 10 -40.57 16.33 49.35
N ALA A 11 -39.34 16.06 49.82
CA ALA A 11 -38.74 16.26 51.16
C ALA A 11 -37.59 15.22 51.31
N GLY A 12 -36.33 15.53 51.66
CA GLY A 12 -35.74 16.62 52.43
C GLY A 12 -35.22 16.07 53.75
N PHE A 13 -33.89 15.92 53.93
CA PHE A 13 -33.24 15.86 55.25
C PHE A 13 -31.76 16.31 55.17
N SER A 14 -31.49 17.44 55.83
CA SER A 14 -30.20 17.89 56.40
C SER A 14 -29.64 16.86 57.39
N GLY A 15 -28.36 16.64 57.66
CA GLY A 15 -27.17 17.47 57.67
C GLY A 15 -26.43 17.18 58.99
N SER A 16 -25.10 17.00 58.99
CA SER A 16 -24.15 17.43 60.04
C SER A 16 -22.78 16.78 59.91
N ALA A 17 -21.78 17.57 60.28
CA ALA A 17 -20.35 17.47 60.05
C ALA A 17 -19.54 16.83 61.19
N MET A 18 -18.21 16.86 61.00
CA MET A 18 -17.07 16.66 61.93
C MET A 18 -16.37 15.28 61.84
N GLY A 19 -15.04 15.17 61.69
CA GLY A 19 -14.00 16.19 61.74
C GLY A 19 -12.61 15.75 61.23
N MET A 20 -11.78 16.75 60.94
CA MET A 20 -10.30 16.72 60.81
C MET A 20 -9.65 16.73 62.20
N PRO A 21 -8.33 16.42 62.38
CA PRO A 21 -7.15 17.28 62.03
C PRO A 21 -5.91 16.46 61.56
N ALA A 22 -4.72 16.97 61.19
CA ALA A 22 -4.14 18.23 60.70
C ALA A 22 -2.64 17.98 60.40
N GLY A 23 -1.99 18.89 59.65
CA GLY A 23 -0.53 19.08 59.51
C GLY A 23 -0.12 19.31 58.05
N GLN A 24 -0.15 20.55 57.50
CA GLN A 24 0.88 21.63 57.50
C GLN A 24 2.21 21.17 56.85
N GLU A 25 2.83 21.84 55.87
CA GLU A 25 3.07 23.28 55.58
C GLU A 25 3.14 23.53 54.04
N GLU A 26 2.49 24.57 53.47
CA GLU A 26 3.05 25.87 52.97
C GLU A 26 4.28 25.75 52.03
N SER A 27 4.32 26.30 50.81
CA SER A 27 4.05 27.68 50.36
C SER A 27 3.83 27.70 48.83
N ALA A 28 2.74 28.28 48.31
CA ALA A 28 2.52 29.67 47.86
C ALA A 28 3.33 30.07 46.59
N ALA A 29 2.80 30.76 45.56
CA ALA A 29 1.47 31.20 45.15
C ALA A 29 1.61 31.92 43.77
N HIS A 30 0.46 32.30 43.19
CA HIS A 30 0.15 33.03 41.93
C HIS A 30 -0.17 32.14 40.73
N ASP A 31 -1.44 31.84 40.40
CA ASP A 31 -2.67 32.66 40.17
C ASP A 31 -2.42 33.74 39.09
N ASN A 32 -3.23 33.98 38.04
CA ASN A 32 -4.61 33.61 37.66
C ASN A 32 -4.71 33.82 36.12
N GLU A 33 -5.28 32.92 35.32
CA GLU A 33 -6.72 32.80 34.94
C GLU A 33 -7.11 33.58 33.65
N VAL A 34 -7.13 32.87 32.51
CA VAL A 34 -8.24 32.56 31.56
C VAL A 34 -9.09 33.74 31.02
N LYS A 35 -9.22 33.75 29.68
CA LYS A 35 -10.41 34.03 28.81
C LYS A 35 -10.08 34.99 27.66
N ASP A 36 -10.14 34.51 26.42
CA ASP A 36 -11.11 34.88 25.36
C ASP A 36 -10.20 35.25 24.15
N GLU A 37 -10.40 34.95 22.88
CA GLU A 37 -11.55 34.59 22.05
C GLU A 37 -11.04 33.85 20.79
N GLN A 38 -11.95 33.08 20.19
CA GLN A 38 -11.92 32.58 18.81
C GLN A 38 -11.98 33.75 17.81
N GLU A 39 -11.27 33.63 16.68
CA GLU A 39 -11.55 34.17 15.31
C GLU A 39 -10.28 34.70 14.62
N GLU A 40 -9.66 33.89 13.74
CA GLU A 40 -8.93 34.40 12.57
C GLU A 40 -8.71 33.28 11.52
N LEU A 41 -9.82 32.88 10.88
CA LEU A 41 -9.84 32.24 9.56
C LEU A 41 -10.82 33.07 8.73
N GLU A 42 -10.46 33.36 7.47
CA GLU A 42 -11.23 34.05 6.41
C GLU A 42 -10.90 35.52 6.12
N ALA A 43 -9.91 35.70 5.24
CA ALA A 43 -9.83 36.77 4.23
C ALA A 43 -8.89 36.22 3.13
N GLU A 44 -9.18 36.09 1.84
CA GLU A 44 -10.19 36.68 0.97
C GLU A 44 -10.51 35.70 -0.18
N LYS A 45 -11.80 35.51 -0.49
CA LYS A 45 -12.28 35.11 -1.82
C LYS A 45 -13.36 36.11 -2.22
N GLN A 46 -13.10 36.95 -3.22
CA GLN A 46 -13.96 37.25 -4.38
C GLN A 46 -13.71 38.64 -4.96
N ALA A 47 -13.18 38.66 -6.19
CA ALA A 47 -13.59 39.53 -7.28
C ALA A 47 -13.19 38.78 -8.57
N ASP A 48 -14.10 38.02 -9.17
CA ASP A 48 -15.14 38.41 -10.15
C ASP A 48 -14.65 38.16 -11.60
N SER A 49 -15.53 37.53 -12.34
CA SER A 49 -15.44 37.11 -13.74
C SER A 49 -15.29 38.28 -14.71
N ASP A 50 -14.54 38.12 -15.82
CA ASP A 50 -15.14 38.01 -17.16
C ASP A 50 -14.11 37.70 -18.28
N GLU A 51 -14.59 36.93 -19.26
CA GLU A 51 -14.21 36.70 -20.67
C GLU A 51 -12.80 37.02 -21.25
N GLY A 52 -12.13 35.96 -21.72
CA GLY A 52 -11.87 35.72 -23.16
C GLY A 52 -10.89 36.63 -23.92
N ALA A 53 -9.67 36.14 -24.16
CA ALA A 53 -8.91 36.41 -25.38
C ALA A 53 -7.90 35.29 -25.66
N GLU A 54 -7.99 34.72 -26.87
CA GLU A 54 -7.04 33.80 -27.47
C GLU A 54 -5.66 34.44 -27.60
N ASP A 55 -4.61 33.77 -27.13
CA ASP A 55 -3.29 33.84 -27.76
C ASP A 55 -2.59 32.49 -27.61
N GLY A 56 -2.27 31.88 -28.74
CA GLY A 56 -1.62 30.60 -28.83
C GLY A 56 -0.14 30.73 -28.53
N SER A 57 0.26 30.49 -27.28
CA SER A 57 1.65 30.23 -26.95
C SER A 57 1.94 28.75 -27.15
N GLN A 58 2.56 28.42 -28.30
CA GLN A 58 3.28 27.17 -28.48
C GLN A 58 4.30 27.03 -27.34
N GLN A 59 4.10 26.07 -26.45
CA GLN A 59 5.19 25.53 -25.64
C GLN A 59 6.17 24.86 -26.62
N THR A 60 7.24 25.57 -26.95
CA THR A 60 8.44 24.94 -27.46
C THR A 60 9.05 24.16 -26.29
N GLU A 61 8.96 22.84 -26.36
CA GLU A 61 9.86 21.95 -25.62
C GLU A 61 11.29 22.27 -26.10
N GLU A 62 11.99 23.16 -25.39
CA GLU A 62 13.40 23.36 -25.62
C GLU A 62 14.14 22.11 -25.12
N THR A 63 14.64 21.32 -26.07
CA THR A 63 15.61 20.27 -25.78
C THR A 63 16.82 20.89 -25.09
N PRO A 64 17.22 20.42 -23.90
CA PRO A 64 18.39 20.97 -23.22
C PRO A 64 19.63 20.83 -24.11
N PRO A 65 20.56 21.79 -24.09
CA PRO A 65 21.66 21.85 -25.04
C PRO A 65 22.57 20.63 -24.90
N SER A 66 22.61 19.77 -25.93
CA SER A 66 23.56 18.67 -26.01
C SER A 66 24.94 19.24 -26.33
N ILE A 67 25.93 18.97 -25.47
CA ILE A 67 27.33 19.34 -25.69
C ILE A 67 27.86 18.49 -26.86
N ALA A 68 28.43 19.11 -27.89
CA ALA A 68 29.00 18.40 -29.03
C ALA A 68 30.35 17.76 -28.68
N GLY A 69 30.52 16.49 -29.07
CA GLY A 69 31.72 15.70 -28.76
C GLY A 69 31.50 14.20 -28.97
N THR A 70 32.50 13.41 -28.60
CA THR A 70 32.46 11.94 -28.71
C THR A 70 33.11 11.29 -27.52
N TRP A 71 32.57 10.14 -27.10
CA TRP A 71 33.27 9.24 -26.20
C TRP A 71 34.54 8.70 -26.87
N THR A 72 35.60 8.56 -26.08
CA THR A 72 36.89 7.99 -26.48
C THR A 72 37.41 7.10 -25.34
N GLY A 73 38.15 6.04 -25.66
CA GLY A 73 38.55 5.02 -24.68
C GLY A 73 37.63 3.80 -24.71
N GLU A 74 37.89 2.85 -23.80
CA GLU A 74 37.12 1.61 -23.65
C GLU A 74 36.73 1.43 -22.18
N GLU A 75 35.49 0.97 -21.93
CA GLU A 75 34.96 0.64 -20.60
C GLU A 75 35.28 1.70 -19.53
N ALA A 76 36.03 1.34 -18.49
CA ALA A 76 36.37 2.19 -17.35
C ALA A 76 37.28 3.39 -17.69
N ASP A 77 37.95 3.38 -18.84
CA ASP A 77 38.82 4.47 -19.30
C ASP A 77 38.13 5.47 -20.25
N SER A 78 36.81 5.31 -20.43
CA SER A 78 36.02 6.13 -21.35
C SER A 78 35.95 7.58 -20.87
N ARG A 79 36.25 8.53 -21.75
CA ARG A 79 36.15 9.98 -21.50
C ARG A 79 35.51 10.71 -22.67
N TYR A 80 34.78 11.79 -22.38
CA TYR A 80 34.07 12.56 -23.39
C TYR A 80 34.96 13.67 -23.97
N ARG A 81 35.38 13.52 -25.23
CA ARG A 81 36.24 14.48 -25.93
C ARG A 81 35.41 15.50 -26.69
N LEU A 82 35.65 16.78 -26.40
CA LEU A 82 35.05 17.93 -27.09
C LEU A 82 35.69 18.14 -28.47
N GLU A 83 35.06 18.97 -29.30
CA GLU A 83 35.53 19.27 -30.67
C GLU A 83 36.92 19.92 -30.68
N ASP A 84 37.25 20.73 -29.67
CA ASP A 84 38.56 21.37 -29.51
C ASP A 84 39.68 20.40 -29.05
N GLY A 85 39.34 19.12 -28.87
CA GLY A 85 40.25 18.07 -28.43
C GLY A 85 40.45 17.96 -26.92
N SER A 86 39.86 18.85 -26.11
CA SER A 86 39.85 18.75 -24.65
C SER A 86 38.82 17.74 -24.14
N PHE A 87 38.90 17.38 -22.86
CA PHE A 87 37.94 16.48 -22.21
C PHE A 87 36.96 17.26 -21.34
N LEU A 88 35.70 16.80 -21.32
CA LEU A 88 34.68 17.34 -20.43
C LEU A 88 34.92 16.84 -19.00
N GLU A 89 35.03 17.78 -18.05
CA GLU A 89 35.36 17.50 -16.64
C GLU A 89 34.39 18.24 -15.72
N LYS A 90 34.13 17.70 -14.52
CA LYS A 90 33.25 18.23 -13.46
C LYS A 90 31.89 18.72 -13.95
N SER A 91 31.26 17.95 -14.85
CA SER A 91 30.09 18.40 -15.61
C SER A 91 29.08 17.31 -15.88
N TRP A 92 27.83 17.71 -15.94
CA TRP A 92 26.75 16.89 -16.48
C TRP A 92 26.84 16.81 -18.00
N LEU A 93 26.49 15.65 -18.56
CA LEU A 93 26.42 15.38 -19.98
C LEU A 93 25.12 14.64 -20.29
N LEU A 94 24.29 15.22 -21.15
CA LEU A 94 23.19 14.50 -21.80
C LEU A 94 23.70 13.92 -23.11
N TYR A 95 23.75 12.60 -23.21
CA TYR A 95 24.21 11.92 -24.40
C TYR A 95 23.23 10.82 -24.81
N ARG A 96 22.63 10.97 -26.00
CA ARG A 96 21.65 10.02 -26.58
C ARG A 96 20.46 9.70 -25.67
N GLY A 97 20.03 10.67 -24.87
CA GLY A 97 18.89 10.53 -23.95
C GLY A 97 19.28 10.13 -22.52
N ASP A 98 20.53 9.71 -22.30
CA ASP A 98 21.03 9.34 -20.98
C ASP A 98 21.87 10.46 -20.35
N TRP A 99 21.72 10.65 -19.04
CA TRP A 99 22.55 11.59 -18.27
C TRP A 99 23.78 10.90 -17.70
N TYR A 100 24.90 11.61 -17.72
CA TYR A 100 26.20 11.22 -17.16
C TYR A 100 26.76 12.39 -16.35
N TYR A 101 27.61 12.09 -15.37
CA TYR A 101 28.42 13.10 -14.70
C TYR A 101 29.91 12.77 -14.85
N LEU A 102 30.68 13.69 -15.41
CA LEU A 102 32.12 13.55 -15.58
C LEU A 102 32.82 14.16 -14.36
N ASP A 103 33.74 13.41 -13.76
CA ASP A 103 34.47 13.82 -12.57
C ASP A 103 35.61 14.81 -12.87
N GLU A 104 36.49 15.03 -11.89
CA GLU A 104 37.59 15.99 -12.01
C GLU A 104 38.61 15.63 -13.08
N ASP A 105 38.74 14.35 -13.40
CA ASP A 105 39.70 13.79 -14.33
C ASP A 105 39.04 13.42 -15.68
N GLY A 106 37.74 13.71 -15.81
CA GLY A 106 36.93 13.54 -17.01
C GLY A 106 36.35 12.13 -17.18
N TYR A 107 36.42 11.31 -16.14
CA TYR A 107 35.84 9.96 -16.14
C TYR A 107 34.36 9.99 -15.71
N PRO A 108 33.51 9.13 -16.26
CA PRO A 108 32.11 9.03 -15.85
C PRO A 108 32.01 8.54 -14.40
N ALA A 109 31.14 9.18 -13.62
CA ALA A 109 30.77 8.71 -12.29
C ALA A 109 30.06 7.35 -12.37
N LEU A 110 30.37 6.49 -11.41
CA LEU A 110 29.78 5.17 -11.21
C LEU A 110 29.28 5.09 -9.76
N GLY A 111 28.20 4.34 -9.54
CA GLY A 111 27.57 4.18 -8.23
C GLY A 111 27.07 5.50 -7.64
N TRP A 112 27.09 5.60 -6.31
CA TRP A 112 26.66 6.79 -5.58
C TRP A 112 27.61 7.98 -5.75
N LYS A 113 27.06 9.12 -6.14
CA LYS A 113 27.80 10.40 -6.19
C LYS A 113 26.99 11.51 -5.56
N LYS A 114 27.62 12.23 -4.63
CA LYS A 114 27.09 13.49 -4.11
C LYS A 114 27.52 14.65 -4.98
N ILE A 115 26.56 15.33 -5.60
CA ILE A 115 26.78 16.44 -6.52
C ILE A 115 26.00 17.64 -5.99
N ARG A 116 26.72 18.71 -5.62
CA ARG A 116 26.16 19.98 -5.12
C ARG A 116 25.20 19.89 -3.93
N GLY A 117 25.22 18.79 -3.18
CA GLY A 117 24.39 18.60 -1.98
C GLY A 117 23.45 17.41 -2.10
N ASP A 118 23.09 17.04 -3.32
CA ASP A 118 22.15 15.96 -3.60
C ASP A 118 22.89 14.69 -3.99
N TRP A 119 22.26 13.55 -3.69
CA TRP A 119 22.78 12.23 -4.04
C TRP A 119 22.16 11.76 -5.34
N TYR A 120 23.02 11.24 -6.22
CA TYR A 120 22.65 10.62 -7.49
C TYR A 120 23.26 9.22 -7.54
N TYR A 121 22.62 8.33 -8.29
CA TYR A 121 23.14 7.00 -8.56
C TYR A 121 23.44 6.84 -10.05
N PHE A 122 24.63 6.34 -10.38
CA PHE A 122 25.05 6.05 -11.75
C PHE A 122 25.27 4.54 -11.89
N GLY A 123 24.78 3.93 -12.96
CA GLY A 123 24.92 2.49 -13.18
C GLY A 123 26.40 2.08 -13.16
N GLU A 124 26.73 1.09 -12.33
CA GLU A 124 28.13 0.69 -12.04
C GLU A 124 28.93 0.28 -13.29
N GLU A 125 28.26 -0.25 -14.31
CA GLU A 125 28.90 -0.64 -15.57
C GLU A 125 28.79 0.42 -16.66
N THR A 126 27.76 1.26 -16.61
CA THR A 126 27.37 2.11 -17.75
C THR A 126 27.62 3.60 -17.53
N GLY A 127 27.73 4.04 -16.26
CA GLY A 127 27.80 5.45 -15.88
C GLY A 127 26.53 6.27 -16.18
N LYS A 128 25.44 5.61 -16.59
CA LYS A 128 24.15 6.26 -16.82
C LYS A 128 23.50 6.61 -15.48
N MET A 129 23.02 7.84 -15.33
CA MET A 129 22.24 8.28 -14.17
C MET A 129 20.95 7.47 -14.09
N ALA A 130 20.68 6.89 -12.91
CA ALA A 130 19.46 6.16 -12.65
C ALA A 130 18.30 7.12 -12.31
N VAL A 131 17.09 6.71 -12.71
CA VAL A 131 15.81 7.31 -12.33
C VAL A 131 14.86 6.20 -11.93
N GLY A 132 13.92 6.47 -11.02
CA GLY A 132 13.02 5.47 -10.47
C GLY A 132 13.73 4.48 -9.53
N TRP A 133 13.30 3.22 -9.56
CA TRP A 133 13.82 2.16 -8.69
C TRP A 133 15.28 1.82 -9.03
N ALA A 134 16.15 1.81 -8.00
CA ALA A 134 17.53 1.36 -8.11
C ALA A 134 17.86 0.40 -6.98
N TYR A 135 18.66 -0.62 -7.30
CA TYR A 135 19.15 -1.61 -6.35
C TYR A 135 20.66 -1.53 -6.29
N SER A 136 21.22 -1.39 -5.08
CA SER A 136 22.66 -1.43 -4.86
C SER A 136 23.06 -2.85 -4.47
N SER A 137 23.82 -3.52 -5.33
CA SER A 137 24.28 -4.89 -5.08
C SER A 137 25.36 -4.98 -3.99
N GLU A 138 26.11 -3.89 -3.77
CA GLU A 138 27.13 -3.81 -2.73
C GLU A 138 26.52 -3.76 -1.32
N GLU A 139 25.38 -3.08 -1.19
CA GLU A 139 24.71 -2.85 0.10
C GLU A 139 23.52 -3.80 0.33
N ASP A 140 23.01 -4.45 -0.73
CA ASP A 140 21.79 -5.25 -0.73
C ASP A 140 20.53 -4.41 -0.37
N GLU A 141 20.49 -3.17 -0.84
CA GLU A 141 19.48 -2.18 -0.46
C GLU A 141 18.74 -1.59 -1.68
N TRP A 142 17.48 -1.23 -1.48
CA TRP A 142 16.63 -0.57 -2.48
C TRP A 142 16.55 0.93 -2.25
N TYR A 143 16.55 1.66 -3.37
CA TYR A 143 16.50 3.10 -3.44
C TYR A 143 15.51 3.55 -4.49
N TYR A 144 15.10 4.81 -4.41
CA TYR A 144 14.34 5.47 -5.46
C TYR A 144 14.99 6.80 -5.83
N LEU A 145 15.14 7.04 -7.13
CA LEU A 145 15.64 8.29 -7.68
C LEU A 145 14.46 9.02 -8.29
N ASN A 146 14.28 10.29 -7.94
CA ASN A 146 13.26 11.14 -8.56
C ASN A 146 13.55 11.30 -10.06
N GLU A 147 12.60 11.86 -10.81
CA GLU A 147 12.77 12.09 -12.25
C GLU A 147 14.00 12.93 -12.59
N ASP A 148 14.43 13.83 -11.70
CA ASP A 148 15.64 14.66 -11.83
C ASP A 148 16.93 13.95 -11.41
N GLY A 149 16.85 12.65 -11.08
CA GLY A 149 17.96 11.80 -10.62
C GLY A 149 18.30 11.94 -9.14
N THR A 150 17.67 12.85 -8.40
CA THR A 150 17.98 13.04 -6.97
C THR A 150 17.43 11.89 -6.13
N ARG A 151 18.19 11.46 -5.12
CA ARG A 151 17.79 10.38 -4.20
C ARG A 151 16.55 10.76 -3.40
N LYS A 152 15.52 9.93 -3.47
CA LYS A 152 14.30 10.03 -2.67
C LYS A 152 14.60 9.75 -1.20
N THR A 153 13.95 10.52 -0.34
CA THR A 153 13.83 10.24 1.09
C THR A 153 12.37 10.46 1.51
N GLY A 154 11.95 9.84 2.61
CA GLY A 154 10.58 9.92 3.11
C GLY A 154 9.58 9.12 2.26
N TRP A 155 8.33 9.58 2.26
CA TRP A 155 7.22 8.87 1.61
C TRP A 155 7.26 8.93 0.08
N LEU A 156 6.94 7.80 -0.54
CA LEU A 156 6.75 7.65 -1.97
C LEU A 156 5.44 6.88 -2.22
N GLU A 157 4.58 7.41 -3.08
CA GLU A 157 3.48 6.66 -3.68
C GLU A 157 3.90 6.21 -5.07
N ALA A 158 3.90 4.90 -5.32
CA ALA A 158 4.26 4.32 -6.61
C ALA A 158 3.34 3.14 -6.92
N GLY A 159 2.65 3.20 -8.05
CA GLY A 159 1.73 2.13 -8.48
C GLY A 159 0.53 1.91 -7.55
N GLY A 160 0.09 2.96 -6.83
CA GLY A 160 -1.00 2.87 -5.85
C GLY A 160 -0.60 2.35 -4.48
N GLU A 161 0.71 2.11 -4.27
CA GLU A 161 1.27 1.59 -3.03
C GLU A 161 2.20 2.61 -2.40
N TRP A 162 2.30 2.60 -1.07
CA TRP A 162 3.15 3.51 -0.31
C TRP A 162 4.44 2.85 0.14
N TYR A 163 5.55 3.58 0.04
CA TYR A 163 6.88 3.18 0.47
C TYR A 163 7.49 4.28 1.32
N TRP A 164 8.42 3.92 2.19
CA TRP A 164 9.15 4.88 3.01
C TRP A 164 10.64 4.66 2.90
N PHE A 165 11.36 5.74 2.62
CA PHE A 165 12.81 5.78 2.52
C PHE A 165 13.38 6.58 3.69
N ASP A 166 14.45 6.10 4.31
CA ASP A 166 15.08 6.80 5.42
C ASP A 166 15.89 8.04 4.98
N SER A 167 16.61 8.67 5.91
CA SER A 167 17.44 9.83 5.60
C SER A 167 18.60 9.51 4.65
N ASP A 168 19.04 8.26 4.63
CA ASP A 168 20.05 7.73 3.72
C ASP A 168 19.42 7.22 2.41
N GLY A 169 18.10 7.38 2.26
CA GLY A 169 17.37 7.00 1.07
C GLY A 169 17.17 5.50 0.92
N ILE A 170 17.47 4.72 1.97
CA ILE A 170 17.26 3.27 2.00
C ILE A 170 15.78 3.00 2.20
N MET A 171 15.21 2.15 1.35
CA MET A 171 13.82 1.71 1.47
C MET A 171 13.67 0.88 2.74
N TYR A 172 12.68 1.19 3.56
CA TYR A 172 12.34 0.32 4.68
C TYR A 172 11.43 -0.81 4.21
N ASP A 173 11.86 -2.04 4.46
CA ASP A 173 11.07 -3.25 4.25
C ASP A 173 10.93 -4.05 5.56
N GLU A 174 9.97 -4.98 5.54
CA GLU A 174 9.71 -5.98 6.58
C GLU A 174 9.66 -5.44 8.04
N GLY A 175 8.46 -5.06 8.47
CA GLY A 175 8.14 -4.88 9.88
C GLY A 175 7.67 -3.48 10.25
N TRP A 176 7.79 -3.14 11.54
CA TRP A 176 7.23 -1.93 12.13
C TRP A 176 8.19 -0.74 12.06
N ARG A 177 7.73 0.41 11.55
CA ARG A 177 8.47 1.68 11.55
C ARG A 177 7.68 2.79 12.22
N MET A 178 8.37 3.60 13.01
CA MET A 178 7.82 4.89 13.49
C MET A 178 8.18 5.98 12.48
N VAL A 179 7.17 6.66 11.94
CA VAL A 179 7.31 7.80 11.02
C VAL A 179 6.40 8.92 11.51
N ASP A 180 6.97 10.11 11.77
CA ASP A 180 6.24 11.29 12.23
C ASP A 180 5.29 11.03 13.42
N GLY A 181 5.75 10.24 14.39
CA GLY A 181 4.99 9.90 15.59
C GLY A 181 3.93 8.79 15.41
N HIS A 182 3.77 8.26 14.21
CA HIS A 182 2.84 7.20 13.87
C HIS A 182 3.55 5.87 13.59
N LYS A 183 2.88 4.75 13.86
CA LYS A 183 3.45 3.41 13.70
C LYS A 183 2.86 2.73 12.46
N TYR A 184 3.70 2.49 11.47
CA TYR A 184 3.37 1.83 10.20
C TYR A 184 3.99 0.44 10.13
N TYR A 185 3.40 -0.44 9.34
CA TYR A 185 3.98 -1.73 8.99
C TYR A 185 4.35 -1.74 7.52
N PHE A 186 5.50 -2.32 7.18
CA PHE A 186 5.97 -2.51 5.82
C PHE A 186 6.14 -3.99 5.53
N ASN A 187 5.70 -4.42 4.36
CA ASN A 187 5.87 -5.78 3.86
C ASN A 187 7.31 -6.00 3.39
N LYS A 188 7.68 -7.26 3.13
CA LYS A 188 9.03 -7.64 2.65
C LYS A 188 9.44 -6.97 1.33
N ASN A 189 8.47 -6.50 0.56
CA ASN A 189 8.68 -5.78 -0.69
C ASN A 189 8.66 -4.25 -0.50
N GLY A 190 8.68 -3.76 0.74
CA GLY A 190 8.65 -2.34 1.08
C GLY A 190 7.28 -1.67 1.03
N GLN A 191 6.20 -2.40 0.70
CA GLN A 191 4.86 -1.82 0.65
C GLN A 191 4.32 -1.58 2.06
N MET A 192 3.82 -0.37 2.32
CA MET A 192 3.10 -0.04 3.54
C MET A 192 1.81 -0.85 3.62
N ALA A 193 1.51 -1.38 4.80
CA ALA A 193 0.24 -2.05 5.06
C ALA A 193 -0.92 -1.06 5.07
N ALA A 194 -1.53 -0.80 3.91
CA ALA A 194 -2.72 0.03 3.75
C ALA A 194 -3.98 -0.80 3.49
N SER A 195 -5.10 -0.42 4.11
CA SER A 195 -6.42 -1.06 3.99
C SER A 195 -6.40 -2.58 4.15
N GLN A 196 -5.60 -3.08 5.09
CA GLN A 196 -5.35 -4.50 5.30
C GLN A 196 -5.17 -4.84 6.77
N TYR A 197 -5.25 -6.13 7.09
CA TYR A 197 -4.99 -6.62 8.43
C TYR A 197 -3.54 -7.06 8.56
N ILE A 198 -2.87 -6.61 9.61
CA ILE A 198 -1.58 -7.15 10.04
C ILE A 198 -1.80 -7.86 11.36
N GLU A 199 -1.58 -9.17 11.35
CA GLU A 199 -2.19 -10.08 12.32
C GLU A 199 -3.72 -9.85 12.37
N MET A 200 -4.28 -9.55 13.54
CA MET A 200 -5.70 -9.27 13.71
C MET A 200 -5.99 -7.79 13.91
N ASN A 201 -5.01 -6.93 13.62
CA ASN A 201 -5.18 -5.49 13.75
C ASN A 201 -5.42 -4.88 12.38
N TYR A 202 -6.41 -4.00 12.28
CA TYR A 202 -6.75 -3.36 11.02
C TYR A 202 -5.95 -2.09 10.82
N TYR A 203 -5.38 -1.93 9.61
CA TYR A 203 -4.67 -0.72 9.18
C TYR A 203 -5.46 -0.09 8.03
N GLY A 204 -5.85 1.17 8.22
CA GLY A 204 -6.67 1.93 7.28
C GLY A 204 -5.92 2.27 5.99
N ALA A 205 -6.59 2.98 5.08
CA ALA A 205 -5.99 3.44 3.83
C ALA A 205 -4.79 4.38 4.04
N ASP A 206 -4.73 5.03 5.20
CA ASP A 206 -3.61 5.85 5.66
C ASP A 206 -2.46 5.03 6.27
N GLY A 207 -2.58 3.70 6.36
CA GLY A 207 -1.59 2.83 6.99
C GLY A 207 -1.56 2.92 8.52
N LEU A 208 -2.54 3.57 9.13
CA LEU A 208 -2.65 3.70 10.58
C LEU A 208 -3.60 2.65 11.15
N ARG A 209 -3.27 2.15 12.34
CA ARG A 209 -4.12 1.19 13.03
C ARG A 209 -5.45 1.84 13.42
N ASP A 210 -6.55 1.26 12.98
CA ASP A 210 -7.88 1.62 13.47
C ASP A 210 -8.42 0.50 14.35
N ALA A 211 -8.27 0.71 15.67
CA ALA A 211 -8.62 -0.27 16.67
C ALA A 211 -10.13 -0.61 16.73
N ARG A 212 -10.99 0.18 16.07
CA ARG A 212 -12.42 -0.10 15.97
C ARG A 212 -12.72 -1.36 15.17
N TYR A 213 -11.81 -1.74 14.28
CA TYR A 213 -11.93 -2.89 13.38
C TYR A 213 -10.95 -4.01 13.75
N ASP A 214 -10.25 -3.92 14.89
CA ASP A 214 -9.41 -5.03 15.34
C ASP A 214 -10.27 -6.27 15.63
N ILE A 215 -9.83 -7.41 15.14
CA ILE A 215 -10.46 -8.69 15.44
C ILE A 215 -9.88 -9.21 16.76
N ILE A 216 -10.73 -9.28 17.78
CA ILE A 216 -10.32 -9.79 19.08
C ILE A 216 -10.51 -11.32 19.11
N ILE A 217 -9.40 -12.05 19.22
CA ILE A 217 -9.42 -13.49 19.47
C ILE A 217 -9.58 -13.74 20.97
N GLN A 218 -10.74 -14.27 21.36
CA GLN A 218 -11.00 -14.73 22.72
C GLN A 218 -10.64 -16.21 22.87
N GLY A 219 -10.11 -16.59 24.03
CA GLY A 219 -9.76 -17.97 24.33
C GLY A 219 -9.29 -18.13 25.76
N LYS A 220 -8.96 -19.36 26.16
CA LYS A 220 -8.43 -19.63 27.52
C LYS A 220 -7.03 -19.03 27.73
N ARG A 221 -6.30 -18.82 26.64
CA ARG A 221 -4.99 -18.15 26.61
C ARG A 221 -4.86 -17.32 25.35
N LYS A 222 -3.89 -16.42 25.34
CA LYS A 222 -3.47 -15.73 24.12
C LYS A 222 -2.86 -16.74 23.13
N PRO A 223 -3.12 -16.62 21.82
CA PRO A 223 -2.44 -17.42 20.81
C PRO A 223 -0.92 -17.19 20.83
N THR A 224 -0.15 -18.23 20.50
CA THR A 224 1.30 -18.13 20.29
C THR A 224 1.61 -17.30 19.03
N GLN A 225 2.89 -16.98 18.77
CA GLN A 225 3.26 -16.29 17.53
C GLN A 225 2.95 -17.13 16.29
N GLU A 226 3.27 -18.42 16.34
CA GLU A 226 2.97 -19.38 15.26
C GLU A 226 1.46 -19.51 15.02
N GLU A 227 0.64 -19.58 16.09
CA GLU A 227 -0.82 -19.62 15.94
C GLU A 227 -1.37 -18.31 15.39
N ARG A 228 -0.83 -17.15 15.79
CA ARG A 228 -1.22 -15.86 15.21
C ARG A 228 -0.91 -15.81 13.72
N GLN A 229 0.26 -16.30 13.33
CA GLN A 229 0.66 -16.37 11.92
C GLN A 229 -0.32 -17.25 11.14
N GLN A 230 -0.61 -18.46 11.60
CA GLN A 230 -1.57 -19.37 10.96
C GLN A 230 -2.98 -18.77 10.86
N ILE A 231 -3.43 -18.02 11.88
CA ILE A 231 -4.71 -17.31 11.85
C ILE A 231 -4.70 -16.17 10.82
N THR A 232 -3.58 -15.46 10.73
CA THR A 232 -3.40 -14.38 9.74
C THR A 232 -3.45 -14.94 8.33
N GLU A 233 -2.71 -16.02 8.07
CA GLU A 233 -2.69 -16.73 6.78
C GLU A 233 -4.09 -17.25 6.41
N ALA A 234 -4.84 -17.83 7.36
CA ALA A 234 -6.21 -18.29 7.11
C ALA A 234 -7.18 -17.14 6.76
N MET A 235 -6.90 -15.92 7.21
CA MET A 235 -7.74 -14.75 6.96
C MET A 235 -7.24 -13.87 5.81
N GLU A 236 -6.08 -14.17 5.23
CA GLU A 236 -5.37 -13.31 4.28
C GLU A 236 -6.23 -12.91 3.07
N ASN A 237 -6.99 -13.87 2.54
CA ASN A 237 -7.82 -13.65 1.36
C ASN A 237 -9.28 -13.29 1.68
N VAL A 238 -9.65 -13.20 2.96
CA VAL A 238 -10.99 -12.78 3.36
C VAL A 238 -11.18 -11.30 3.00
N PRO A 239 -12.26 -10.92 2.29
CA PRO A 239 -12.42 -9.53 1.90
C PRO A 239 -12.52 -8.60 3.10
N ARG A 240 -11.73 -7.52 3.09
CA ARG A 240 -11.64 -6.56 4.21
C ARG A 240 -12.98 -6.02 4.68
N GLN A 241 -13.90 -5.71 3.76
CA GLN A 241 -15.22 -5.17 4.07
C GLN A 241 -16.04 -6.15 4.92
N TRP A 242 -15.85 -7.45 4.70
CA TRP A 242 -16.51 -8.47 5.50
C TRP A 242 -15.88 -8.64 6.89
N MET A 243 -14.57 -8.44 7.01
CA MET A 243 -13.88 -8.39 8.31
C MET A 243 -14.31 -7.17 9.12
N GLU A 244 -14.42 -6.00 8.49
CA GLU A 244 -14.97 -4.79 9.10
C GLU A 244 -16.41 -5.03 9.57
N ARG A 245 -17.27 -5.54 8.67
CA ARG A 245 -18.65 -5.90 8.99
C ARG A 245 -18.75 -6.95 10.10
N PHE A 246 -17.80 -7.89 10.19
CA PHE A 246 -17.79 -8.91 11.24
C PHE A 246 -17.67 -8.24 12.61
N VAL A 247 -16.73 -7.30 12.73
CA VAL A 247 -16.52 -6.52 13.96
C VAL A 247 -17.71 -5.60 14.24
N GLU A 248 -18.20 -4.86 13.25
CA GLU A 248 -19.35 -3.93 13.40
C GLU A 248 -20.65 -4.65 13.76
N SER A 249 -20.87 -5.85 13.20
CA SER A 249 -22.00 -6.70 13.53
C SER A 249 -21.88 -7.32 14.93
N GLY A 250 -20.76 -7.13 15.62
CA GLY A 250 -20.52 -7.61 16.99
C GLY A 250 -20.21 -9.10 17.07
N TRP A 251 -19.65 -9.68 16.00
CA TRP A 251 -19.18 -11.06 16.03
C TRP A 251 -17.82 -11.17 16.72
N GLU A 252 -17.61 -12.29 17.41
CA GLU A 252 -16.38 -12.58 18.14
C GLU A 252 -15.71 -13.85 17.62
N LEU A 253 -14.38 -13.83 17.50
CA LEU A 253 -13.56 -15.01 17.27
C LEU A 253 -13.25 -15.72 18.59
N MET A 254 -13.57 -17.01 18.67
CA MET A 254 -13.34 -17.84 19.84
C MET A 254 -12.37 -18.98 19.52
N TYR A 255 -11.12 -18.86 19.97
CA TYR A 255 -10.09 -19.88 19.77
C TYR A 255 -10.00 -20.85 20.95
N TYR A 256 -10.33 -22.11 20.69
CA TYR A 256 -10.37 -23.20 21.68
C TYR A 256 -9.10 -24.05 21.60
N THR A 257 -8.03 -23.61 22.26
CA THR A 257 -6.72 -24.29 22.28
C THR A 257 -6.71 -25.61 23.08
N ASP A 258 -7.71 -25.83 23.93
CA ASP A 258 -7.83 -27.01 24.79
C ASP A 258 -8.74 -28.10 24.21
N ARG A 259 -9.28 -27.86 23.03
CA ARG A 259 -10.18 -28.76 22.33
C ARG A 259 -9.55 -29.15 20.99
N LYS A 260 -9.59 -30.45 20.64
CA LYS A 260 -9.07 -30.93 19.36
C LYS A 260 -10.04 -30.70 18.20
N TYR A 261 -11.33 -30.96 18.44
CA TYR A 261 -12.42 -30.80 17.49
C TYR A 261 -13.73 -30.57 18.25
N PHE A 262 -14.73 -30.00 17.59
CA PHE A 262 -16.07 -29.85 18.15
C PHE A 262 -16.90 -31.11 18.00
N GLU A 263 -16.79 -31.78 16.85
CA GLU A 263 -17.54 -32.98 16.49
C GLU A 263 -16.66 -33.92 15.66
N ALA A 264 -16.98 -35.22 15.69
CA ALA A 264 -16.28 -36.24 14.92
C ALA A 264 -17.30 -37.22 14.27
N PRO A 265 -18.16 -36.74 13.37
CA PRO A 265 -19.15 -37.56 12.69
C PRO A 265 -18.51 -38.65 11.82
N MET A 266 -19.23 -39.76 11.66
CA MET A 266 -18.90 -40.78 10.68
C MET A 266 -19.51 -40.39 9.33
N THR A 267 -18.69 -40.40 8.29
CA THR A 267 -19.05 -40.07 6.90
C THR A 267 -18.74 -41.26 6.00
N ASP A 268 -19.10 -41.17 4.73
CA ASP A 268 -18.81 -42.23 3.75
C ASP A 268 -17.29 -42.39 3.50
N GLU A 269 -16.50 -41.35 3.78
CA GLU A 269 -15.04 -41.35 3.68
C GLU A 269 -14.33 -41.66 5.03
N GLY A 270 -15.11 -41.92 6.08
CA GLY A 270 -14.60 -42.22 7.43
C GLY A 270 -14.91 -41.12 8.45
N ILE A 271 -14.15 -41.07 9.54
CA ILE A 271 -14.36 -40.07 10.60
C ILE A 271 -13.89 -38.71 10.09
N TYR A 272 -14.80 -37.75 10.03
CA TYR A 272 -14.48 -36.36 9.75
C TYR A 272 -14.37 -35.57 11.04
N TYR A 273 -13.37 -34.71 11.18
CA TYR A 273 -13.18 -33.89 12.38
C TYR A 273 -13.59 -32.44 12.10
N VAL A 274 -14.57 -31.95 12.85
CA VAL A 274 -15.11 -30.60 12.69
C VAL A 274 -14.34 -29.64 13.60
N HIS A 275 -13.58 -28.74 13.01
CA HIS A 275 -12.68 -27.82 13.72
C HIS A 275 -13.22 -26.41 13.93
N HIS A 276 -14.40 -26.08 13.42
CA HIS A 276 -15.09 -24.82 13.68
C HIS A 276 -16.57 -25.00 13.97
N LYS A 277 -17.18 -23.96 14.55
CA LYS A 277 -18.62 -23.83 14.74
C LYS A 277 -19.03 -22.38 14.69
N THR A 278 -20.00 -22.06 13.83
CA THR A 278 -20.59 -20.74 13.73
C THR A 278 -21.88 -20.68 14.55
N ASP A 279 -21.99 -19.72 15.46
CA ASP A 279 -23.11 -19.57 16.38
C ASP A 279 -23.72 -18.18 16.21
N ALA A 280 -24.65 -18.06 15.27
CA ALA A 280 -25.30 -16.80 14.91
C ALA A 280 -26.10 -16.18 16.07
N ASN A 281 -26.69 -17.01 16.94
CA ASN A 281 -27.47 -16.53 18.08
C ASN A 281 -26.61 -15.72 19.06
N TYR A 282 -25.39 -16.19 19.32
CA TYR A 282 -24.44 -15.51 20.20
C TYR A 282 -23.40 -14.69 19.44
N LYS A 283 -23.47 -14.65 18.11
CA LYS A 283 -22.49 -14.02 17.20
C LYS A 283 -21.06 -14.46 17.50
N LYS A 284 -20.85 -15.78 17.54
CA LYS A 284 -19.54 -16.37 17.83
C LYS A 284 -19.10 -17.29 16.71
N LEU A 285 -17.92 -17.02 16.18
CA LEU A 285 -17.23 -17.94 15.30
C LEU A 285 -16.16 -18.66 16.14
N LYS A 286 -16.37 -19.96 16.37
CA LYS A 286 -15.55 -20.79 17.24
C LYS A 286 -14.65 -21.67 16.40
N PHE A 287 -13.38 -21.81 16.75
CA PHE A 287 -12.46 -22.69 16.03
C PHE A 287 -11.41 -23.32 16.96
N THR A 288 -10.91 -24.49 16.56
CA THR A 288 -9.81 -25.22 17.23
C THR A 288 -8.55 -25.27 16.36
N GLU A 289 -8.71 -25.15 15.03
CA GLU A 289 -7.60 -25.11 14.08
C GLU A 289 -7.73 -23.85 13.21
N PRO A 290 -6.66 -23.04 13.06
CA PRO A 290 -6.72 -21.82 12.25
C PRO A 290 -7.15 -22.06 10.80
N SER A 291 -6.76 -23.19 10.20
CA SER A 291 -7.11 -23.54 8.82
C SER A 291 -8.61 -23.65 8.55
N SER A 292 -9.44 -23.91 9.56
CA SER A 292 -10.90 -23.95 9.38
C SER A 292 -11.57 -22.57 9.47
N LEU A 293 -10.80 -21.51 9.73
CA LEU A 293 -11.32 -20.17 9.99
C LEU A 293 -11.91 -19.52 8.74
N THR A 294 -11.29 -19.69 7.57
CA THR A 294 -11.79 -19.15 6.29
C THR A 294 -13.18 -19.68 5.97
N ARG A 295 -13.37 -21.00 6.11
CA ARG A 295 -14.66 -21.67 5.91
C ARG A 295 -15.72 -21.19 6.91
N ALA A 296 -15.36 -21.14 8.18
CA ALA A 296 -16.23 -20.63 9.24
C ALA A 296 -16.65 -19.18 8.99
N PHE A 297 -15.74 -18.37 8.45
CA PHE A 297 -16.04 -16.99 8.08
C PHE A 297 -17.01 -16.94 6.91
N GLY A 298 -16.88 -17.85 5.93
CA GLY A 298 -17.86 -18.04 4.88
C GLY A 298 -19.26 -18.38 5.40
N GLU A 299 -19.39 -19.22 6.43
CA GLU A 299 -20.69 -19.48 7.09
C GLU A 299 -21.29 -18.22 7.72
N TYR A 300 -20.44 -17.38 8.35
CA TYR A 300 -20.86 -16.07 8.84
C TYR A 300 -21.39 -15.18 7.69
N VAL A 301 -20.68 -15.12 6.56
CA VAL A 301 -21.12 -14.37 5.38
C VAL A 301 -22.45 -14.92 4.85
N ALA A 302 -22.61 -16.25 4.82
CA ALA A 302 -23.85 -16.91 4.40
C ALA A 302 -25.03 -16.43 5.25
N HIS A 303 -24.87 -16.44 6.57
CA HIS A 303 -25.87 -15.96 7.51
C HIS A 303 -26.19 -14.48 7.31
N GLU A 304 -25.18 -13.62 7.20
CA GLU A 304 -25.35 -12.17 7.01
C GLU A 304 -25.96 -11.77 5.66
N THR A 305 -25.88 -12.65 4.66
CA THR A 305 -26.47 -12.46 3.32
C THR A 305 -27.79 -13.20 3.13
N GLY A 306 -28.18 -14.07 4.07
CA GLY A 306 -29.34 -14.97 3.91
C GLY A 306 -29.11 -16.10 2.90
N ASN A 307 -27.85 -16.37 2.56
CA ASN A 307 -27.44 -17.48 1.68
C ASN A 307 -27.23 -18.80 2.44
N ASP A 308 -27.44 -18.82 3.75
CA ASP A 308 -27.39 -20.00 4.62
C ASP A 308 -28.68 -20.86 4.57
N GLY A 309 -29.67 -20.51 3.73
CA GLY A 309 -30.95 -21.20 3.64
C GLY A 309 -31.06 -22.25 2.53
N GLU A 310 -31.87 -23.29 2.78
CA GLU A 310 -32.10 -24.45 1.89
C GLU A 310 -32.63 -24.12 0.47
N LYS A 311 -33.13 -22.90 0.25
CA LYS A 311 -33.71 -22.48 -1.05
C LYS A 311 -32.68 -21.88 -2.00
N ASN A 312 -31.40 -21.87 -1.63
CA ASN A 312 -30.35 -21.33 -2.45
C ASN A 312 -30.04 -22.29 -3.61
N VAL A 313 -30.74 -22.08 -4.73
CA VAL A 313 -30.65 -22.91 -5.94
C VAL A 313 -29.21 -22.99 -6.47
N PHE A 314 -28.38 -21.99 -6.21
CA PHE A 314 -26.98 -21.96 -6.64
C PHE A 314 -26.08 -22.94 -5.88
N LEU A 315 -26.40 -23.31 -4.63
CA LEU A 315 -25.53 -24.19 -3.82
C LEU A 315 -25.49 -25.64 -4.34
N ALA A 316 -26.59 -26.13 -4.93
CA ALA A 316 -26.67 -27.49 -5.46
C ALA A 316 -25.87 -27.64 -6.77
N ASP A 317 -26.02 -26.69 -7.71
CA ASP A 317 -25.26 -26.67 -8.97
C ASP A 317 -23.76 -26.46 -8.70
N LEU A 318 -23.44 -25.72 -7.64
CA LEU A 318 -22.07 -25.51 -7.19
C LEU A 318 -21.37 -26.78 -6.69
N TYR A 319 -22.05 -27.64 -5.92
CA TYR A 319 -21.43 -28.87 -5.43
C TYR A 319 -20.93 -29.72 -6.60
N LEU A 320 -21.75 -29.83 -7.65
CA LEU A 320 -21.38 -30.50 -8.89
C LEU A 320 -20.18 -29.84 -9.58
N LEU A 321 -20.07 -28.51 -9.49
CA LEU A 321 -18.93 -27.78 -10.03
C LEU A 321 -17.63 -28.08 -9.26
N LEU A 322 -17.65 -27.97 -7.93
CA LEU A 322 -16.47 -28.22 -7.10
C LEU A 322 -15.97 -29.67 -7.22
N ASP A 323 -16.88 -30.62 -7.44
CA ASP A 323 -16.48 -32.01 -7.70
C ASP A 323 -15.63 -32.18 -8.96
N ASN A 324 -15.80 -31.29 -9.95
CA ASN A 324 -15.02 -31.27 -11.18
C ASN A 324 -13.70 -30.48 -11.07
N ILE A 325 -13.46 -29.78 -9.95
CA ILE A 325 -12.21 -29.04 -9.69
C ILE A 325 -11.34 -29.89 -8.74
N PRO A 326 -10.24 -30.51 -9.21
CA PRO A 326 -9.45 -31.42 -8.38
C PRO A 326 -8.84 -30.79 -7.13
N SER A 327 -8.46 -29.51 -7.23
CA SER A 327 -7.83 -28.70 -6.17
C SER A 327 -8.83 -28.15 -5.14
N ALA A 328 -10.13 -28.23 -5.42
CA ALA A 328 -11.15 -27.68 -4.55
C ALA A 328 -11.35 -28.49 -3.27
N SER A 329 -11.58 -27.79 -2.16
CA SER A 329 -12.04 -28.40 -0.92
C SER A 329 -13.48 -28.90 -1.07
N ARG A 330 -13.74 -30.12 -0.58
CA ARG A 330 -15.08 -30.76 -0.60
C ARG A 330 -15.68 -30.80 0.80
N LEU A 331 -17.01 -30.73 0.88
CA LEU A 331 -17.74 -30.92 2.12
C LEU A 331 -18.02 -32.41 2.33
N PRO A 332 -17.81 -32.96 3.53
CA PRO A 332 -18.23 -34.33 3.82
C PRO A 332 -19.75 -34.46 3.85
N SER A 333 -20.26 -35.66 3.54
CA SER A 333 -21.70 -35.97 3.51
C SER A 333 -22.46 -35.72 4.82
N TYR A 334 -21.73 -35.57 5.93
CA TYR A 334 -22.30 -35.14 7.21
C TYR A 334 -23.05 -33.79 7.13
N PHE A 335 -22.63 -32.89 6.25
CA PHE A 335 -23.19 -31.55 6.11
C PHE A 335 -24.09 -31.42 4.88
N ASP A 336 -24.59 -32.53 4.31
CA ASP A 336 -25.44 -32.50 3.11
C ASP A 336 -26.65 -31.58 3.28
N ASP A 337 -27.21 -31.52 4.48
CA ASP A 337 -28.37 -30.70 4.83
C ASP A 337 -28.00 -29.32 5.46
N ASP A 338 -26.71 -28.91 5.44
CA ASP A 338 -26.24 -27.65 6.02
C ASP A 338 -25.83 -26.64 4.93
N SER A 339 -26.81 -25.86 4.44
CA SER A 339 -26.60 -24.81 3.43
C SER A 339 -25.61 -23.73 3.86
N GLY A 340 -25.46 -23.48 5.16
CA GLY A 340 -24.44 -22.56 5.69
C GLY A 340 -23.04 -23.11 5.45
N ALA A 341 -22.80 -24.37 5.83
CA ALA A 341 -21.52 -25.06 5.61
C ALA A 341 -21.16 -25.15 4.12
N TRP A 342 -22.16 -25.37 3.25
CA TRP A 342 -21.99 -25.35 1.80
C TRP A 342 -21.47 -24.00 1.29
N PHE A 343 -22.09 -22.89 1.72
CA PHE A 343 -21.59 -21.56 1.37
C PHE A 343 -20.22 -21.28 2.00
N GLY A 344 -19.95 -21.81 3.19
CA GLY A 344 -18.63 -21.75 3.83
C GLY A 344 -17.51 -22.29 2.93
N ILE A 345 -17.73 -23.45 2.30
CA ILE A 345 -16.78 -24.04 1.35
C ILE A 345 -16.70 -23.25 0.04
N LEU A 346 -17.83 -22.78 -0.47
CA LEU A 346 -17.84 -21.90 -1.64
C LEU A 346 -16.94 -20.69 -1.42
N PHE A 347 -17.12 -20.04 -0.27
CA PHE A 347 -16.37 -18.88 0.12
C PHE A 347 -14.88 -19.19 0.23
N GLU A 348 -14.51 -20.25 0.95
CA GLU A 348 -13.11 -20.71 1.11
C GLU A 348 -12.42 -20.94 -0.24
N ASN A 349 -13.08 -21.64 -1.17
CA ASN A 349 -12.53 -21.89 -2.51
C ASN A 349 -12.48 -20.60 -3.36
N TYR A 350 -13.50 -19.75 -3.27
CA TYR A 350 -13.56 -18.50 -4.04
C TYR A 350 -12.51 -17.49 -3.60
N VAL A 351 -12.21 -17.39 -2.31
CA VAL A 351 -11.18 -16.44 -1.85
C VAL A 351 -9.76 -16.95 -2.14
N ASN A 352 -9.57 -18.25 -2.35
CA ASN A 352 -8.29 -18.80 -2.79
C ASN A 352 -8.00 -18.39 -4.27
N PRO A 353 -6.94 -17.62 -4.58
CA PRO A 353 -6.69 -17.13 -5.93
C PRO A 353 -6.45 -18.22 -6.98
N GLU A 354 -5.81 -19.32 -6.61
CA GLU A 354 -5.52 -20.45 -7.51
C GLU A 354 -6.82 -21.15 -7.89
N ILE A 355 -7.62 -21.52 -6.88
CA ILE A 355 -8.90 -22.22 -7.08
C ILE A 355 -9.90 -21.29 -7.77
N ARG A 356 -9.96 -20.00 -7.41
CA ARG A 356 -10.81 -19.00 -8.09
C ARG A 356 -10.51 -18.91 -9.58
N SER A 357 -9.25 -19.03 -9.98
CA SER A 357 -8.87 -19.01 -11.40
C SER A 357 -9.41 -20.23 -12.14
N GLU A 358 -9.38 -21.42 -11.53
CA GLU A 358 -10.02 -22.62 -12.08
C GLU A 358 -11.55 -22.46 -12.12
N MET A 359 -12.17 -21.97 -11.03
CA MET A 359 -13.61 -21.71 -10.96
C MET A 359 -14.08 -20.78 -12.08
N LYS A 360 -13.31 -19.73 -12.41
CA LYS A 360 -13.60 -18.82 -13.52
C LYS A 360 -13.64 -19.52 -14.88
N ILE A 361 -12.81 -20.55 -15.09
CA ILE A 361 -12.78 -21.32 -16.34
C ILE A 361 -14.01 -22.21 -16.45
N PHE A 362 -14.38 -22.90 -15.37
CA PHE A 362 -15.52 -23.83 -15.38
C PHE A 362 -16.88 -23.13 -15.31
N ASP A 363 -17.00 -22.08 -14.49
CA ASP A 363 -18.24 -21.32 -14.31
C ASP A 363 -17.98 -19.82 -13.98
N PRO A 364 -17.87 -18.98 -15.02
CA PRO A 364 -17.76 -17.53 -14.85
C PRO A 364 -18.98 -16.89 -14.15
N GLN A 365 -20.18 -17.47 -14.29
CA GLN A 365 -21.41 -16.91 -13.71
C GLN A 365 -21.41 -17.06 -12.20
N LEU A 366 -20.93 -18.20 -11.69
CA LEU A 366 -20.72 -18.41 -10.27
C LEU A 366 -19.73 -17.39 -9.68
N CYS A 367 -18.61 -17.15 -10.36
CA CYS A 367 -17.63 -16.17 -9.91
C CYS A 367 -18.20 -14.74 -9.86
N SER A 368 -19.07 -14.41 -10.82
CA SER A 368 -19.83 -13.15 -10.84
C SER A 368 -20.83 -13.07 -9.69
N PHE A 369 -21.57 -14.16 -9.42
CA PHE A 369 -22.48 -14.27 -8.28
C PHE A 369 -21.74 -14.08 -6.95
N MET A 370 -20.57 -14.69 -6.79
CA MET A 370 -19.75 -14.52 -5.59
C MET A 370 -19.24 -13.10 -5.43
N ALA A 371 -18.76 -12.46 -6.50
CA ALA A 371 -18.34 -11.06 -6.47
C ALA A 371 -19.50 -10.15 -6.05
N GLN A 372 -20.70 -10.36 -6.61
CA GLN A 372 -21.92 -9.63 -6.28
C GLN A 372 -22.34 -9.86 -4.82
N THR A 373 -22.37 -11.12 -4.38
CA THR A 373 -22.76 -11.51 -3.01
C THR A 373 -21.84 -10.89 -1.97
N LEU A 374 -20.53 -10.92 -2.25
CA LEU A 374 -19.54 -10.36 -1.36
C LEU A 374 -19.49 -8.82 -1.43
N ASN A 375 -20.21 -8.19 -2.36
CA ASN A 375 -20.16 -6.76 -2.62
C ASN A 375 -18.71 -6.23 -2.73
N VAL A 376 -17.82 -7.10 -3.22
CA VAL A 376 -16.43 -6.76 -3.48
C VAL A 376 -16.36 -6.26 -4.91
N SER A 377 -15.94 -5.00 -5.11
CA SER A 377 -15.60 -4.56 -6.44
C SER A 377 -14.41 -5.40 -6.93
N LEU A 378 -14.55 -5.98 -8.12
CA LEU A 378 -13.41 -6.58 -8.83
C LEU A 378 -12.53 -5.49 -9.47
N GLU A 379 -12.95 -4.22 -9.46
CA GLU A 379 -12.15 -3.10 -9.94
C GLU A 379 -11.03 -2.80 -8.95
N GLY A 380 -9.78 -2.86 -9.42
CA GLY A 380 -8.59 -2.52 -8.64
C GLY A 380 -7.93 -3.69 -7.91
N GLN A 381 -8.43 -4.93 -8.02
CA GLN A 381 -7.65 -6.09 -7.58
C GLN A 381 -6.60 -6.45 -8.63
N ARG A 382 -5.35 -6.63 -8.17
CA ARG A 382 -4.22 -7.07 -8.99
C ARG A 382 -4.56 -8.40 -9.70
N PRO A 383 -4.45 -8.49 -11.05
CA PRO A 383 -4.68 -9.73 -11.79
C PRO A 383 -3.74 -10.86 -11.32
N SER A 384 -4.20 -12.11 -11.38
CA SER A 384 -3.31 -13.25 -11.10
C SER A 384 -2.26 -13.40 -12.21
N VAL A 385 -1.11 -14.01 -11.91
CA VAL A 385 -0.02 -14.26 -12.88
C VAL A 385 -0.52 -15.03 -14.12
N TRP A 386 -1.61 -15.78 -14.00
CA TRP A 386 -2.25 -16.53 -15.08
C TRP A 386 -3.18 -15.69 -15.95
N GLU A 387 -3.77 -14.64 -15.38
CA GLU A 387 -4.57 -13.63 -16.12
C GLU A 387 -3.67 -12.62 -16.85
N MET A 388 -2.36 -12.58 -16.53
CA MET A 388 -1.38 -11.71 -17.17
C MET A 388 -0.76 -12.26 -18.46
N THR A 389 -1.03 -13.53 -18.82
CA THR A 389 -0.31 -14.19 -19.93
C THR A 389 -1.05 -14.26 -21.26
N GLU A 390 -2.31 -13.85 -21.36
CA GLU A 390 -2.98 -13.69 -22.67
C GLU A 390 -3.76 -12.36 -22.78
N GLU A 391 -3.26 -11.53 -23.71
CA GLU A 391 -3.87 -10.35 -24.35
C GLU A 391 -4.09 -9.07 -23.51
N GLY A 392 -3.20 -8.10 -23.68
CA GLY A 392 -3.36 -6.74 -23.15
C GLY A 392 -2.16 -5.82 -23.44
N THR A 393 -2.05 -5.44 -24.71
CA THR A 393 -1.04 -4.58 -25.37
C THR A 393 -0.75 -3.20 -24.75
N GLU A 394 0.51 -2.81 -24.92
CA GLU A 394 1.00 -1.48 -25.37
C GLU A 394 1.31 -0.34 -24.37
N GLU A 395 2.57 0.10 -24.47
CA GLU A 395 3.13 1.44 -24.22
C GLU A 395 3.04 2.02 -22.80
N TYR A 396 4.00 1.66 -21.94
CA TYR A 396 4.56 2.68 -21.04
C TYR A 396 5.54 3.52 -21.84
N ARG A 397 5.11 4.73 -22.18
CA ARG A 397 5.93 5.74 -22.84
C ARG A 397 7.07 6.15 -21.92
N ASP A 398 8.27 5.74 -22.31
CA ASP A 398 9.53 6.37 -21.95
C ASP A 398 9.54 7.79 -22.55
N ILE A 399 9.30 8.79 -21.71
CA ILE A 399 9.50 10.19 -22.05
C ILE A 399 10.77 10.64 -21.34
N GLY A 400 11.86 10.65 -22.09
CA GLY A 400 13.10 11.26 -21.64
C GLY A 400 12.87 12.73 -21.27
N GLY A 401 13.35 13.09 -20.07
CA GLY A 401 13.82 14.44 -19.78
C GLY A 401 13.17 15.14 -18.59
N ARG A 402 13.74 14.94 -17.39
CA ARG A 402 14.20 16.06 -16.53
C ARG A 402 15.60 15.74 -16.04
N GLY A 403 16.60 16.41 -16.60
CA GLY A 403 17.98 16.36 -16.10
C GLY A 403 18.12 17.04 -14.73
N PRO A 404 19.36 17.29 -14.27
CA PRO A 404 19.60 17.86 -12.95
C PRO A 404 18.78 19.15 -12.75
N ALA A 405 17.92 19.16 -11.72
CA ALA A 405 17.02 20.25 -11.42
C ALA A 405 17.80 21.57 -11.27
N TYR A 406 17.57 22.49 -12.22
CA TYR A 406 18.04 23.88 -12.23
C TYR A 406 19.57 24.06 -12.04
N ASP A 407 20.36 23.75 -13.08
CA ASP A 407 21.73 24.29 -13.23
C ASP A 407 21.74 25.45 -14.24
N PRO A 408 21.58 26.72 -13.80
CA PRO A 408 21.68 27.89 -14.68
C PRO A 408 23.11 28.13 -15.20
N ASP A 409 24.11 27.39 -14.69
CA ASP A 409 25.52 27.52 -15.00
C ASP A 409 26.11 26.23 -15.58
N LEU A 410 25.45 25.60 -16.58
CA LEU A 410 26.05 24.56 -17.43
C LEU A 410 27.40 25.05 -18.01
N ASN A 411 28.44 24.78 -17.22
CA ASN A 411 29.89 25.04 -17.24
C ASN A 411 30.47 26.15 -18.18
N PRO A 412 31.36 27.04 -17.70
CA PRO A 412 32.22 27.87 -18.57
C PRO A 412 33.02 27.12 -19.66
N ALA A 413 33.24 25.81 -19.58
CA ALA A 413 33.78 24.98 -20.66
C ALA A 413 32.81 24.83 -21.85
N VAL A 414 31.50 24.75 -21.61
CA VAL A 414 30.46 24.77 -22.66
C VAL A 414 30.46 26.13 -23.34
N LYS A 415 30.59 27.21 -22.56
CA LYS A 415 30.70 28.57 -23.09
C LYS A 415 31.94 28.76 -23.96
N ARG A 416 33.09 28.20 -23.57
CA ARG A 416 34.33 28.22 -24.39
C ARG A 416 34.23 27.38 -25.66
N ALA A 417 33.61 26.20 -25.60
CA ALA A 417 33.40 25.35 -26.77
C ALA A 417 32.42 25.99 -27.79
N GLN A 418 31.33 26.60 -27.30
CA GLN A 418 30.39 27.35 -28.13
C GLN A 418 31.00 28.64 -28.71
N GLU A 419 31.82 29.37 -27.94
CA GLU A 419 32.53 30.56 -28.42
C GLU A 419 33.65 30.22 -29.42
N ALA A 420 34.26 29.03 -29.35
CA ALA A 420 35.25 28.53 -30.30
C ALA A 420 34.59 28.13 -31.65
N ALA A 421 33.49 27.38 -31.61
CA ALA A 421 32.71 27.01 -32.80
C ALA A 421 32.08 28.25 -33.51
N GLY A 422 31.72 29.27 -32.73
CA GLY A 422 31.25 30.56 -33.26
C GLY A 422 32.32 31.42 -33.93
N LYS A 423 33.62 31.12 -33.71
CA LYS A 423 34.74 31.81 -34.38
C LYS A 423 35.13 31.15 -35.69
N GLU A 424 35.11 29.82 -35.78
CA GLU A 424 35.41 29.12 -37.04
C GLU A 424 34.34 29.36 -38.12
N SER A 425 33.06 29.43 -37.74
CA SER A 425 31.96 29.77 -38.66
C SER A 425 31.97 31.24 -39.14
N ARG A 426 32.77 32.11 -38.51
CA ARG A 426 32.93 33.52 -38.90
C ARG A 426 34.18 33.77 -39.77
N GLU A 427 35.16 32.86 -39.72
CA GLU A 427 36.33 32.93 -40.61
C GLU A 427 36.07 32.30 -42.00
N GLU A 428 35.10 31.40 -42.15
CA GLU A 428 34.73 30.86 -43.48
C GLU A 428 33.85 31.78 -44.35
N ASN A 429 33.34 32.90 -43.81
CA ASN A 429 32.51 33.85 -44.55
C ASN A 429 33.25 35.14 -45.02
N GLU A 430 34.57 35.24 -44.83
CA GLU A 430 35.38 36.37 -45.32
C GLU A 430 36.39 36.03 -46.44
N GLU A 431 36.53 34.77 -46.87
CA GLU A 431 37.36 34.42 -48.04
C GLU A 431 36.56 34.25 -49.36
N GLY A 432 35.27 34.59 -49.35
CA GLY A 432 34.40 34.57 -50.53
C GLY A 432 33.93 35.95 -50.97
N ARG A 433 34.83 36.87 -51.33
CA ARG A 433 34.43 38.10 -52.04
C ARG A 433 35.45 38.62 -53.05
#